data_AF-A0A930DNX4-F1
#
_entry.id   AF-A0A930DNX4-F1
#
_cell.length_a   1.000
_cell.length_b   1.000
_cell.length_c   1.000
_cell.angle_alpha   90.00
_cell.angle_beta   90.00
_cell.angle_gamma   90.00
#
_symmetry.space_group_name_H-M   'P 1'
#
loop_
_entity.id
_entity.type
_entity.pdbx_description
1 polymer ?
#
loop_
_entity_poly.entity_id
_entity_poly.type
_entity_poly.pdbx_seq_one_letter_code
_entity_poly.pdbx_strand_id
1 'polypeptide(L)'
;MELAREFFYDEVRDGFYIPGIIKRLWGAELMILSEVDRICKKYDIPYYTVGGALLGALRDGNFIPWDDDIDIMMLREDYERFNQVAKEELPQGMSVHSLESDKNRCEFITVIVKTGVGFHSGLLREYYDFPYPVQVDLFVLDELAKNPEDESYRQAVLKMFAGLLGGVDKKDKQSLFQKELAQVEELLHIQLNREEDLKGQIYQFMDKIFREFNGEGGERLACIPWHTFQQAFSYPKQAFEKAKQLFFCNMQIPVPEDYDAVLRAEYGDYHRRVKAGGAHNYPCFRRFDTLLRNFAKDRWMPEYFFSEEDLRRPQIQNFRDLAMLTVEAFYSAQTELMDAIENREFPRCLSK
;
A
#
# COMPACT_ATOMS: atom_id res chain seq x y z
N MET A 1 -9.51 -16.23 -3.96
CA MET A 1 -9.42 -15.85 -2.54
C MET A 1 -10.74 -15.21 -2.14
N GLU A 2 -11.32 -15.56 -0.99
CA GLU A 2 -12.59 -14.96 -0.52
C GLU A 2 -12.44 -14.39 0.89
N LEU A 3 -12.58 -13.07 1.02
CA LEU A 3 -12.54 -12.37 2.31
C LEU A 3 -13.96 -12.24 2.88
N ALA A 4 -14.11 -12.53 4.17
CA ALA A 4 -15.38 -12.39 4.87
C ALA A 4 -15.85 -10.93 4.91
N ARG A 5 -17.16 -10.69 4.96
CA ARG A 5 -17.72 -9.32 4.94
C ARG A 5 -17.20 -8.48 6.11
N GLU A 6 -17.01 -9.11 7.26
CA GLU A 6 -16.51 -8.52 8.50
C GLU A 6 -15.08 -7.99 8.35
N PHE A 7 -14.30 -8.55 7.41
CA PHE A 7 -12.97 -8.04 7.09
C PHE A 7 -13.04 -6.59 6.65
N PHE A 8 -14.12 -6.13 6.00
CA PHE A 8 -14.22 -4.76 5.46
C PHE A 8 -14.84 -3.74 6.40
N TYR A 9 -15.19 -4.13 7.64
CA TYR A 9 -15.76 -3.20 8.61
C TYR A 9 -14.68 -2.33 9.25
N ASP A 10 -15.04 -1.10 9.57
CA ASP A 10 -14.22 -0.22 10.40
C ASP A 10 -13.82 -0.94 11.70
N GLU A 11 -12.56 -0.77 12.12
CA GLU A 11 -12.03 -1.44 13.30
C GLU A 11 -11.09 -0.52 14.07
N VAL A 12 -11.05 -0.67 15.38
CA VAL A 12 -9.97 -0.11 16.20
C VAL A 12 -9.09 -1.26 16.68
N ARG A 13 -7.83 -1.29 16.25
CA ARG A 13 -6.84 -2.31 16.62
C ARG A 13 -5.58 -1.63 17.13
N ASP A 14 -5.05 -2.08 18.27
CA ASP A 14 -3.93 -1.43 18.97
C ASP A 14 -4.12 0.08 19.22
N GLY A 15 -5.36 0.52 19.44
CA GLY A 15 -5.70 1.94 19.59
C GLY A 15 -5.41 2.76 18.33
N PHE A 16 -5.48 2.14 17.15
CA PHE A 16 -5.44 2.79 15.84
C PHE A 16 -6.76 2.51 15.12
N TYR A 17 -7.38 3.57 14.60
CA TYR A 17 -8.61 3.45 13.83
C TYR A 17 -8.27 3.09 12.39
N ILE A 18 -8.81 1.96 11.92
CA ILE A 18 -8.65 1.42 10.58
C ILE A 18 -9.99 1.61 9.85
N PRO A 19 -10.09 2.61 8.97
CA PRO A 19 -11.27 2.80 8.14
C PRO A 19 -11.46 1.62 7.16
N GLY A 20 -12.70 1.29 6.83
CA GLY A 20 -13.05 0.24 5.89
C GLY A 20 -12.42 0.44 4.51
N ILE A 21 -12.15 1.68 4.09
CA ILE A 21 -11.44 1.96 2.83
C ILE A 21 -9.99 1.44 2.83
N ILE A 22 -9.30 1.44 3.98
CA ILE A 22 -7.97 0.83 4.13
C ILE A 22 -8.08 -0.69 4.02
N LYS A 23 -9.12 -1.28 4.60
CA LYS A 23 -9.34 -2.72 4.48
C LYS A 23 -9.72 -3.14 3.07
N ARG A 24 -10.37 -2.27 2.30
CA ARG A 24 -10.61 -2.48 0.86
C ARG A 24 -9.32 -2.38 0.05
N LEU A 25 -8.41 -1.46 0.39
CA LEU A 25 -7.05 -1.42 -0.16
C LEU A 25 -6.36 -2.76 0.07
N TRP A 26 -6.27 -3.21 1.34
CA TRP A 26 -5.67 -4.49 1.69
C TRP A 26 -6.26 -5.66 0.91
N GLY A 27 -7.59 -5.72 0.76
CA GLY A 27 -8.25 -6.73 -0.05
C GLY A 27 -7.81 -6.69 -1.52
N ALA A 28 -7.68 -5.50 -2.10
CA ALA A 28 -7.24 -5.33 -3.48
C ALA A 28 -5.74 -5.66 -3.67
N GLU A 29 -4.88 -5.36 -2.68
CA GLU A 29 -3.46 -5.73 -2.70
C GLU A 29 -3.29 -7.24 -2.61
N LEU A 30 -4.07 -7.92 -1.77
CA LEU A 30 -4.09 -9.38 -1.70
C LEU A 30 -4.53 -10.02 -3.03
N MET A 31 -5.40 -9.36 -3.82
CA MET A 31 -5.73 -9.84 -5.18
C MET A 31 -4.53 -9.77 -6.13
N ILE A 32 -3.77 -8.66 -6.08
CA ILE A 32 -2.53 -8.53 -6.86
C ILE A 32 -1.52 -9.58 -6.41
N LEU A 33 -1.30 -9.72 -5.10
CA LEU A 33 -0.39 -10.71 -4.53
C LEU A 33 -0.79 -12.14 -4.91
N SER A 34 -2.09 -12.45 -4.94
CA SER A 34 -2.59 -13.75 -5.39
C SER A 34 -2.27 -14.03 -6.86
N GLU A 35 -2.27 -13.02 -7.73
CA GLU A 35 -1.85 -13.19 -9.12
C GLU A 35 -0.33 -13.34 -9.25
N VAL A 36 0.44 -12.57 -8.46
CA VAL A 36 1.90 -12.77 -8.38
C VAL A 36 2.23 -14.20 -7.91
N ASP A 37 1.58 -14.68 -6.85
CA ASP A 37 1.73 -16.04 -6.33
C ASP A 37 1.38 -17.10 -7.38
N ARG A 38 0.26 -16.93 -8.11
CA ARG A 38 -0.15 -17.83 -9.19
C ARG A 38 0.92 -17.93 -10.28
N ILE A 39 1.46 -16.79 -10.72
CA ILE A 39 2.51 -16.73 -11.75
C ILE A 39 3.78 -17.39 -11.21
N CYS A 40 4.22 -17.01 -10.02
CA CYS A 40 5.44 -17.53 -9.41
C CYS A 40 5.38 -19.05 -9.23
N LYS A 41 4.27 -19.60 -8.76
CA LYS A 41 4.06 -21.06 -8.65
C LYS A 41 4.03 -21.77 -10.01
N LYS A 42 3.45 -21.15 -11.03
CA LYS A 42 3.39 -21.74 -12.39
C LYS A 42 4.77 -21.88 -13.02
N TYR A 43 5.67 -20.92 -12.77
CA TYR A 43 7.00 -20.87 -13.38
C TYR A 43 8.15 -21.28 -12.44
N ASP A 44 7.83 -21.75 -11.23
CA ASP A 44 8.79 -22.11 -10.20
C ASP A 44 9.79 -20.97 -9.89
N ILE A 45 9.22 -19.78 -9.65
CA ILE A 45 9.96 -18.55 -9.34
C ILE A 45 9.76 -18.25 -7.85
N PRO A 46 10.79 -18.40 -7.01
CA PRO A 46 10.74 -17.98 -5.63
C PRO A 46 10.50 -16.48 -5.49
N TYR A 47 9.66 -16.12 -4.54
CA TYR A 47 9.50 -14.76 -4.02
C TYR A 47 9.26 -14.81 -2.52
N TYR A 48 9.48 -13.69 -1.85
CA TYR A 48 9.43 -13.61 -0.40
C TYR A 48 8.63 -12.38 0.02
N THR A 49 7.55 -12.57 0.77
CA THR A 49 6.85 -11.46 1.43
C THR A 49 7.68 -10.99 2.62
N VAL A 50 7.89 -9.67 2.72
CA VAL A 50 8.79 -9.02 3.68
C VAL A 50 8.11 -7.80 4.32
N GLY A 51 8.85 -7.00 5.09
CA GLY A 51 8.36 -5.74 5.64
C GLY A 51 7.15 -5.88 6.56
N GLY A 52 6.21 -4.94 6.42
CA GLY A 52 5.03 -4.85 7.27
C GLY A 52 4.08 -6.04 7.14
N ALA A 53 3.95 -6.59 5.92
CA ALA A 53 3.14 -7.78 5.65
C ALA A 53 3.70 -9.03 6.37
N LEU A 54 5.02 -9.27 6.31
CA LEU A 54 5.67 -10.36 7.06
C LEU A 54 5.50 -10.19 8.57
N LEU A 55 5.75 -8.98 9.08
CA LEU A 55 5.62 -8.67 10.49
C LEU A 55 4.17 -8.84 10.99
N GLY A 56 3.19 -8.44 10.18
CA GLY A 56 1.77 -8.63 10.44
C GLY A 56 1.36 -10.11 10.44
N ALA A 57 1.85 -10.89 9.48
CA ALA A 57 1.63 -12.34 9.41
C ALA A 57 2.09 -13.07 10.68
N LEU A 58 3.25 -12.69 11.22
CA LEU A 58 3.77 -13.31 12.45
C LEU A 58 3.03 -12.89 13.72
N ARG A 59 2.61 -11.62 13.81
CA ARG A 59 1.99 -11.08 15.03
C ARG A 59 0.55 -11.54 15.17
N ASP A 60 -0.26 -11.24 14.16
CA ASP A 60 -1.71 -11.33 14.24
C ASP A 60 -2.30 -12.10 13.04
N GLY A 61 -1.45 -12.65 12.15
CA GLY A 61 -1.87 -13.31 10.91
C GLY A 61 -2.61 -12.36 9.96
N ASN A 62 -2.32 -11.05 10.04
CA ASN A 62 -3.10 -10.00 9.35
C ASN A 62 -2.23 -8.74 9.19
N PHE A 63 -2.66 -7.77 8.38
CA PHE A 63 -1.94 -6.49 8.18
C PHE A 63 -1.63 -5.79 9.49
N ILE A 64 -0.59 -4.96 9.54
CA ILE A 64 -0.36 -4.03 10.65
C ILE A 64 -1.39 -2.89 10.56
N PRO A 65 -1.95 -2.37 11.68
CA PRO A 65 -3.03 -1.38 11.62
C PRO A 65 -2.74 -0.09 10.84
N TRP A 66 -1.49 0.33 10.78
CA TRP A 66 -1.03 1.57 10.15
C TRP A 66 -0.20 1.32 8.87
N ASP A 67 -0.34 0.13 8.29
CA ASP A 67 0.28 -0.29 7.03
C ASP A 67 -0.69 -0.05 5.86
N ASP A 68 -0.14 0.32 4.70
CA ASP A 68 -0.92 0.64 3.50
C ASP A 68 -0.31 0.13 2.19
N ASP A 69 0.53 -0.90 2.28
CA ASP A 69 1.16 -1.58 1.17
C ASP A 69 1.51 -3.04 1.49
N ILE A 70 1.95 -3.76 0.44
CA ILE A 70 2.55 -5.08 0.54
C ILE A 70 3.88 -5.04 -0.21
N ASP A 71 4.94 -5.43 0.51
CA ASP A 71 6.28 -5.59 -0.03
C ASP A 71 6.63 -7.06 -0.28
N ILE A 72 7.21 -7.32 -1.45
CA ILE A 72 7.83 -8.60 -1.79
C ILE A 72 9.27 -8.40 -2.26
N MET A 73 10.08 -9.43 -2.08
CA MET A 73 11.46 -9.50 -2.55
C MET A 73 11.66 -10.69 -3.47
N MET A 74 12.51 -10.51 -4.47
CA MET A 74 13.03 -11.58 -5.32
C MET A 74 14.55 -11.45 -5.43
N LEU A 75 15.25 -12.58 -5.53
CA LEU A 75 16.64 -12.58 -5.98
C LEU A 75 16.71 -12.08 -7.42
N ARG A 76 17.83 -11.47 -7.83
CA ARG A 76 18.00 -10.91 -9.19
C ARG A 76 17.62 -11.89 -10.29
N GLU A 77 18.07 -13.13 -10.21
CA GLU A 77 17.79 -14.16 -11.24
C GLU A 77 16.29 -14.48 -11.32
N ASP A 78 15.62 -14.59 -10.17
CA ASP A 78 14.18 -14.87 -10.10
C ASP A 78 13.34 -13.68 -10.56
N TYR A 79 13.78 -12.47 -10.22
CA TYR A 79 13.20 -11.23 -10.72
C TYR A 79 13.28 -11.12 -12.25
N GLU A 80 14.43 -11.46 -12.84
CA GLU A 80 14.60 -11.46 -14.30
C GLU A 80 13.69 -12.50 -14.97
N ARG A 81 13.56 -13.69 -14.37
CA ARG A 81 12.60 -14.72 -14.82
C ARG A 81 11.16 -14.25 -14.72
N PHE A 82 10.79 -13.57 -13.63
CA PHE A 82 9.45 -13.02 -13.43
C PHE A 82 9.11 -11.98 -14.50
N ASN A 83 10.02 -11.05 -14.76
CA ASN A 83 9.81 -10.00 -15.77
C ASN A 83 9.60 -10.55 -17.19
N GLN A 84 10.17 -11.71 -17.52
CA GLN A 84 9.98 -12.36 -18.83
C GLN A 84 8.55 -12.86 -19.04
N VAL A 85 7.87 -13.28 -17.97
CA VAL A 85 6.55 -13.94 -18.05
C VAL A 85 5.41 -13.07 -17.55
N ALA A 86 5.67 -12.13 -16.64
CA ALA A 86 4.64 -11.36 -15.94
C ALA A 86 3.72 -10.59 -16.91
N LYS A 87 4.28 -9.96 -17.95
CA LYS A 87 3.48 -9.16 -18.89
C LYS A 87 2.42 -9.98 -19.64
N GLU A 88 2.73 -11.23 -19.96
CA GLU A 88 1.83 -12.12 -20.72
C GLU A 88 0.84 -12.84 -19.81
N GLU A 89 1.22 -13.08 -18.55
CA GLU A 89 0.44 -13.85 -17.60
C GLU A 89 -0.49 -13.00 -16.72
N LEU A 90 -0.18 -11.72 -16.53
CA LEU A 90 -1.02 -10.82 -15.74
C LEU A 90 -2.39 -10.63 -16.43
N PRO A 91 -3.50 -10.66 -15.65
CA PRO A 91 -4.83 -10.49 -16.21
C PRO A 91 -5.04 -9.07 -16.74
N GLN A 92 -6.08 -8.92 -17.57
CA GLN A 92 -6.47 -7.62 -18.09
C GLN A 92 -6.76 -6.64 -16.93
N GLY A 93 -6.14 -5.46 -16.97
CA GLY A 93 -6.26 -4.43 -15.93
C GLY A 93 -5.10 -4.40 -14.94
N MET A 94 -4.27 -5.45 -14.91
CA MET A 94 -2.99 -5.43 -14.22
C MET A 94 -1.82 -5.15 -15.19
N SER A 95 -0.77 -4.54 -14.68
CA SER A 95 0.49 -4.35 -15.40
C SER A 95 1.66 -4.36 -14.44
N VAL A 96 2.81 -4.81 -14.93
CA VAL A 96 4.09 -4.67 -14.24
C VAL A 96 4.81 -3.44 -14.80
N HIS A 97 5.35 -2.60 -13.92
CA HIS A 97 6.19 -1.47 -14.28
C HIS A 97 7.55 -1.63 -13.63
N SER A 98 8.56 -1.85 -14.48
CA SER A 98 9.95 -2.05 -14.10
C SER A 98 10.89 -1.25 -15.01
N LEU A 99 12.15 -1.13 -14.60
CA LEU A 99 13.20 -0.52 -15.42
C LEU A 99 13.41 -1.29 -16.73
N GLU A 100 13.20 -2.61 -16.74
CA GLU A 100 13.32 -3.44 -17.93
C GLU A 100 12.21 -3.15 -18.94
N SER A 101 11.01 -2.83 -18.45
CA SER A 101 9.84 -2.58 -19.29
C SER A 101 9.78 -1.15 -19.86
N ASP A 102 10.40 -0.19 -19.18
CA ASP A 102 10.39 1.23 -19.55
C ASP A 102 11.76 1.87 -19.30
N LYS A 103 12.47 2.17 -20.40
CA LYS A 103 13.81 2.77 -20.37
C LYS A 103 13.83 4.19 -19.76
N ASN A 104 12.69 4.87 -19.74
CA ASN A 104 12.55 6.22 -19.20
C ASN A 104 12.04 6.21 -17.74
N ARG A 105 11.79 5.02 -17.16
CA ARG A 105 11.37 4.91 -15.77
C ARG A 105 12.48 5.42 -14.85
N CYS A 106 12.10 6.26 -13.91
CA CYS A 106 12.98 6.92 -12.95
C CYS A 106 12.74 6.41 -11.52
N GLU A 107 12.48 5.11 -11.37
CA GLU A 107 12.22 4.44 -10.10
C GLU A 107 12.84 3.04 -10.13
N PHE A 108 13.55 2.66 -9.06
CA PHE A 108 14.19 1.34 -8.96
C PHE A 108 13.25 0.23 -8.48
N ILE A 109 12.19 0.58 -7.76
CA ILE A 109 11.19 -0.40 -7.33
C ILE A 109 10.37 -0.81 -8.55
N THR A 110 10.19 -2.12 -8.71
CA THR A 110 9.22 -2.67 -9.64
C THR A 110 7.87 -2.74 -8.95
N VAL A 111 6.83 -2.27 -9.62
CA VAL A 111 5.48 -2.28 -9.08
C VAL A 111 4.58 -3.15 -9.95
N ILE A 112 3.83 -4.06 -9.32
CA ILE A 112 2.73 -4.76 -9.97
C ILE A 112 1.47 -3.99 -9.60
N VAL A 113 0.84 -3.39 -10.59
CA VAL A 113 -0.26 -2.45 -10.35
C VAL A 113 -1.52 -2.93 -11.02
N LYS A 114 -2.65 -2.69 -10.35
CA LYS A 114 -3.94 -2.62 -11.02
C LYS A 114 -4.13 -1.19 -11.50
N THR A 115 -4.15 -1.00 -12.82
CA THR A 115 -4.40 0.31 -13.44
C THR A 115 -5.90 0.57 -13.50
N GLY A 116 -6.30 1.82 -13.24
CA GLY A 116 -7.68 2.27 -13.41
C GLY A 116 -8.27 2.87 -12.15
N VAL A 117 -8.59 4.16 -12.27
CA VAL A 117 -9.43 4.90 -11.34
C VAL A 117 -10.83 4.93 -11.93
N GLY A 118 -11.84 4.60 -11.12
CA GLY A 118 -13.23 4.79 -11.52
C GLY A 118 -14.18 3.69 -11.09
N PHE A 119 -15.44 3.86 -11.50
CA PHE A 119 -16.59 3.13 -10.96
C PHE A 119 -17.14 2.07 -11.92
N HIS A 120 -16.29 1.43 -12.71
CA HIS A 120 -16.75 0.32 -13.54
C HIS A 120 -17.14 -0.85 -12.63
N SER A 121 -18.44 -1.14 -12.53
CA SER A 121 -19.00 -2.02 -11.49
C SER A 121 -18.45 -3.46 -11.48
N GLY A 122 -17.92 -3.96 -12.59
CA GLY A 122 -17.22 -5.24 -12.65
C GLY A 122 -15.87 -5.18 -11.94
N LEU A 123 -15.03 -4.21 -12.33
CA LEU A 123 -13.70 -4.00 -11.75
C LEU A 123 -13.76 -3.60 -10.28
N LEU A 124 -14.73 -2.80 -9.86
CA LEU A 124 -14.88 -2.48 -8.42
C LEU A 124 -15.12 -3.76 -7.61
N ARG A 125 -16.06 -4.61 -8.03
CA ARG A 125 -16.39 -5.84 -7.28
C ARG A 125 -15.23 -6.82 -7.20
N GLU A 126 -14.44 -6.94 -8.26
CA GLU A 126 -13.26 -7.80 -8.29
C GLU A 126 -12.17 -7.35 -7.30
N TYR A 127 -12.03 -6.05 -7.08
CA TYR A 127 -11.05 -5.45 -6.18
C TYR A 127 -11.71 -4.84 -4.94
N TYR A 128 -12.73 -5.53 -4.41
CA TYR A 128 -13.38 -5.21 -3.12
C TYR A 128 -13.87 -3.75 -2.99
N ASP A 129 -14.44 -3.24 -4.07
CA ASP A 129 -14.91 -1.86 -4.28
C ASP A 129 -13.87 -0.78 -3.95
N PHE A 130 -12.57 -1.08 -4.08
CA PHE A 130 -11.52 -0.09 -3.94
C PHE A 130 -11.38 0.75 -5.23
N PRO A 131 -11.57 2.08 -5.18
CA PRO A 131 -11.73 2.89 -6.38
C PRO A 131 -10.42 3.46 -6.95
N TYR A 132 -9.31 3.35 -6.21
CA TYR A 132 -8.02 3.91 -6.58
C TYR A 132 -7.11 2.88 -7.27
N PRO A 133 -5.99 3.30 -7.89
CA PRO A 133 -4.95 2.38 -8.29
C PRO A 133 -4.37 1.68 -7.06
N VAL A 134 -3.97 0.43 -7.23
CA VAL A 134 -3.40 -0.41 -6.17
C VAL A 134 -2.10 -1.00 -6.69
N GLN A 135 -1.12 -1.16 -5.81
CA GLN A 135 0.19 -1.69 -6.15
C GLN A 135 0.69 -2.69 -5.10
N VAL A 136 1.51 -3.65 -5.54
CA VAL A 136 2.40 -4.44 -4.71
C VAL A 136 3.82 -4.09 -5.13
N ASP A 137 4.66 -3.79 -4.14
CA ASP A 137 6.03 -3.33 -4.36
C ASP A 137 6.98 -4.53 -4.37
N LEU A 138 7.77 -4.64 -5.45
CA LEU A 138 8.74 -5.70 -5.67
C LEU A 138 10.15 -5.13 -5.62
N PHE A 139 10.87 -5.50 -4.57
CA PHE A 139 12.27 -5.18 -4.36
C PHE A 139 13.18 -6.29 -4.89
N VAL A 140 14.26 -5.90 -5.54
CA VAL A 140 15.27 -6.84 -6.03
C VAL A 140 16.40 -6.94 -5.02
N LEU A 141 16.78 -8.18 -4.70
CA LEU A 141 17.92 -8.51 -3.86
C LEU A 141 19.13 -8.82 -4.75
N ASP A 142 20.19 -8.03 -4.57
CA ASP A 142 21.50 -8.24 -5.19
C ASP A 142 22.54 -8.53 -4.10
N GLU A 143 23.62 -9.21 -4.47
CA GLU A 143 24.74 -9.53 -3.61
C GLU A 143 25.55 -8.26 -3.26
N LEU A 144 25.99 -8.20 -2.00
CA LEU A 144 27.03 -7.27 -1.57
C LEU A 144 28.41 -7.82 -1.95
N ALA A 145 29.35 -6.91 -2.23
CA ALA A 145 30.71 -7.31 -2.51
C ALA A 145 31.31 -8.10 -1.33
N LYS A 146 32.11 -9.13 -1.63
CA LYS A 146 32.88 -9.84 -0.60
C LYS A 146 33.88 -8.92 0.10
N ASN A 147 34.53 -8.06 -0.68
CA ASN A 147 35.52 -7.13 -0.20
C ASN A 147 34.84 -5.79 0.18
N PRO A 148 34.96 -5.34 1.43
CA PRO A 148 34.37 -4.07 1.87
C PRO A 148 34.86 -2.85 1.08
N GLU A 149 36.07 -2.88 0.54
CA GLU A 149 36.61 -1.78 -0.28
C GLU A 149 35.88 -1.67 -1.62
N ASP A 150 35.58 -2.80 -2.26
CA ASP A 150 34.86 -2.87 -3.52
C ASP A 150 33.39 -2.44 -3.31
N GLU A 151 32.77 -2.85 -2.20
CA GLU A 151 31.42 -2.37 -1.83
C GLU A 151 31.41 -0.86 -1.59
N SER A 152 32.42 -0.34 -0.89
CA SER A 152 32.56 1.09 -0.62
C SER A 152 32.73 1.88 -1.92
N TYR A 153 33.49 1.33 -2.87
CA TYR A 153 33.67 1.90 -4.21
C TYR A 153 32.34 1.93 -4.98
N ARG A 154 31.62 0.79 -5.05
CA ARG A 154 30.29 0.71 -5.68
C ARG A 154 29.34 1.77 -5.11
N GLN A 155 29.26 1.89 -3.79
CA GLN A 155 28.42 2.91 -3.14
C GLN A 155 28.85 4.35 -3.48
N ALA A 156 30.15 4.62 -3.58
CA ALA A 156 30.64 5.94 -3.98
C ALA A 156 30.23 6.29 -5.42
N VAL A 157 30.35 5.33 -6.36
CA VAL A 157 29.90 5.48 -7.74
C VAL A 157 28.39 5.71 -7.81
N LEU A 158 27.61 4.92 -7.08
CA LEU A 158 26.14 5.08 -7.02
C LEU A 158 25.72 6.45 -6.45
N LYS A 159 26.40 6.94 -5.41
CA LYS A 159 26.16 8.29 -4.85
C LYS A 159 26.53 9.40 -5.82
N MET A 160 27.56 9.20 -6.65
CA MET A 160 27.90 10.13 -7.74
C MET A 160 26.77 10.23 -8.76
N PHE A 161 26.19 9.10 -9.21
CA PHE A 161 25.02 9.12 -10.09
C PHE A 161 23.77 9.72 -9.43
N ALA A 162 23.52 9.45 -8.15
CA ALA A 162 22.44 10.10 -7.42
C ALA A 162 22.61 11.63 -7.35
N GLY A 163 23.85 12.11 -7.22
CA GLY A 163 24.19 13.54 -7.34
C GLY A 163 23.82 14.11 -8.71
N LEU A 164 24.16 13.41 -9.79
CA LEU A 164 23.79 13.79 -11.16
C LEU A 164 22.26 13.89 -11.31
N LEU A 165 21.51 12.90 -10.83
CA LEU A 165 20.03 12.91 -10.86
C LEU A 165 19.45 14.16 -10.19
N GLY A 166 20.03 14.60 -9.07
CA GLY A 166 19.63 15.82 -8.38
C GLY A 166 19.89 17.12 -9.14
N GLY A 167 20.68 17.07 -10.22
CA GLY A 167 21.03 18.19 -11.09
C GLY A 167 20.28 18.24 -12.42
N VAL A 168 19.74 17.11 -12.93
CA VAL A 168 19.23 17.01 -14.31
C VAL A 168 18.14 18.04 -14.64
N ASP A 169 17.19 18.29 -13.73
CA ASP A 169 16.08 19.24 -14.00
C ASP A 169 16.39 20.69 -13.58
N LYS A 170 17.56 20.94 -12.97
CA LYS A 170 17.87 22.25 -12.37
C LYS A 170 18.42 23.19 -13.43
N LYS A 171 17.52 23.94 -14.06
CA LYS A 171 17.84 24.94 -15.11
C LYS A 171 18.91 25.95 -14.68
N ASP A 172 18.94 26.33 -13.41
CA ASP A 172 19.91 27.26 -12.81
C ASP A 172 21.32 26.67 -12.62
N LYS A 173 21.46 25.34 -12.71
CA LYS A 173 22.73 24.62 -12.49
C LYS A 173 23.24 23.87 -13.72
N GLN A 174 22.74 24.20 -14.90
CA GLN A 174 23.03 23.45 -16.14
C GLN A 174 24.54 23.34 -16.44
N SER A 175 25.31 24.41 -16.23
CA SER A 175 26.76 24.40 -16.49
C SER A 175 27.53 23.48 -15.53
N LEU A 176 27.14 23.46 -14.26
CA LEU A 176 27.71 22.58 -13.25
C LEU A 176 27.36 21.11 -13.57
N PHE A 177 26.09 20.85 -13.87
CA PHE A 177 25.62 19.52 -14.26
C PHE A 177 26.40 18.96 -15.47
N GLN A 178 26.60 19.75 -16.53
CA GLN A 178 27.36 19.31 -17.71
C GLN A 178 28.82 18.99 -17.38
N LYS A 179 29.44 19.72 -16.45
CA LYS A 179 30.80 19.45 -16.00
C LYS A 179 30.88 18.16 -15.18
N GLU A 180 29.96 17.97 -14.24
CA GLU A 180 29.87 16.73 -13.43
C GLU A 180 29.61 15.52 -14.33
N LEU A 181 28.70 15.65 -15.29
CA LEU A 181 28.40 14.60 -16.26
C LEU A 181 29.63 14.18 -17.07
N ALA A 182 30.38 15.15 -17.61
CA ALA A 182 31.60 14.87 -18.36
C ALA A 182 32.67 14.17 -17.51
N GLN A 183 32.79 14.55 -16.23
CA GLN A 183 33.71 13.90 -15.29
C GLN A 183 33.31 12.44 -15.01
N VAL A 184 32.02 12.17 -14.85
CA VAL A 184 31.51 10.81 -14.65
C VAL A 184 31.76 9.94 -15.89
N GLU A 185 31.50 10.47 -17.07
CA GLU A 185 31.75 9.79 -18.35
C GLU A 185 33.23 9.47 -18.56
N GLU A 186 34.12 10.41 -18.24
CA GLU A 186 35.57 10.21 -18.31
C GLU A 186 36.04 9.16 -17.30
N LEU A 187 35.60 9.27 -16.04
CA LEU A 187 36.01 8.40 -14.95
C LEU A 187 35.57 6.94 -15.16
N LEU A 188 34.35 6.74 -15.65
CA LEU A 188 33.76 5.41 -15.83
C LEU A 188 33.90 4.88 -17.27
N HIS A 189 34.49 5.67 -18.16
CA HIS A 189 34.62 5.36 -19.60
C HIS A 189 33.27 5.05 -20.27
N ILE A 190 32.26 5.87 -19.99
CA ILE A 190 30.91 5.74 -20.55
C ILE A 190 30.50 6.95 -21.37
N GLN A 191 29.48 6.80 -22.21
CA GLN A 191 28.87 7.90 -22.95
C GLN A 191 27.35 7.81 -22.86
N LEU A 192 26.71 8.86 -22.34
CA LEU A 192 25.26 8.98 -22.30
C LEU A 192 24.76 9.75 -23.53
N ASN A 193 23.66 9.32 -24.13
CA ASN A 193 23.07 9.99 -25.27
C ASN A 193 22.29 11.24 -24.82
N ARG A 194 22.68 12.42 -25.29
CA ARG A 194 22.05 13.70 -24.93
C ARG A 194 20.72 13.93 -25.66
N GLU A 195 20.46 13.17 -26.72
CA GLU A 195 19.22 13.23 -27.49
C GLU A 195 18.10 12.36 -26.87
N GLU A 196 18.46 11.47 -25.95
CA GLU A 196 17.52 10.62 -25.21
C GLU A 196 17.31 11.11 -23.77
N ASP A 197 16.38 10.50 -23.06
CA ASP A 197 16.13 10.82 -21.66
C ASP A 197 17.34 10.46 -20.79
N LEU A 198 18.07 11.48 -20.33
CA LEU A 198 19.29 11.30 -19.55
C LEU A 198 19.00 10.64 -18.20
N LYS A 199 17.84 10.90 -17.59
CA LYS A 199 17.48 10.29 -16.31
C LYS A 199 17.31 8.80 -16.46
N GLY A 200 16.48 8.36 -17.39
CA GLY A 200 16.27 6.95 -17.71
C GLY A 200 17.59 6.24 -17.96
N GLN A 201 18.48 6.84 -18.75
CA GLN A 201 19.82 6.29 -18.98
C GLN A 201 20.66 6.16 -17.69
N ILE A 202 20.64 7.17 -16.81
CA ILE A 202 21.32 7.09 -15.51
C ILE A 202 20.74 5.97 -14.65
N TYR A 203 19.40 5.84 -14.58
CA TYR A 203 18.74 4.75 -13.85
C TYR A 203 19.13 3.37 -14.38
N GLN A 204 19.15 3.19 -15.71
CA GLN A 204 19.60 1.96 -16.37
C GLN A 204 21.07 1.65 -16.05
N PHE A 205 21.92 2.68 -15.97
CA PHE A 205 23.32 2.50 -15.64
C PHE A 205 23.52 2.11 -14.17
N MET A 206 22.81 2.77 -13.26
CA MET A 206 22.81 2.43 -11.83
C MET A 206 22.33 1.00 -11.59
N ASP A 207 21.29 0.55 -12.30
CA ASP A 207 20.82 -0.84 -12.17
C ASP A 207 21.85 -1.87 -12.66
N LYS A 208 22.67 -1.56 -13.68
CA LYS A 208 23.82 -2.41 -14.04
C LYS A 208 24.86 -2.49 -12.93
N ILE A 209 25.15 -1.36 -12.27
CA ILE A 209 26.09 -1.31 -11.14
C ILE A 209 25.55 -2.12 -9.94
N PHE A 210 24.24 -2.12 -9.70
CA PHE A 210 23.66 -2.92 -8.62
C PHE A 210 23.98 -4.42 -8.76
N ARG A 211 24.02 -4.90 -10.01
CA ARG A 211 24.24 -6.32 -10.34
C ARG A 211 25.70 -6.76 -10.32
N GLU A 212 26.65 -5.83 -10.17
CA GLU A 212 28.09 -6.06 -10.40
C GLU A 212 28.67 -7.27 -9.65
N PHE A 213 28.29 -7.46 -8.38
CA PHE A 213 28.82 -8.53 -7.53
C PHE A 213 27.96 -9.79 -7.48
N ASN A 214 26.87 -9.86 -8.25
CA ASN A 214 26.00 -11.04 -8.26
C ASN A 214 26.77 -12.27 -8.80
N GLY A 215 26.73 -13.36 -8.05
CA GLY A 215 27.45 -14.59 -8.40
C GLY A 215 28.94 -14.58 -8.01
N GLU A 216 29.47 -13.49 -7.47
CA GLU A 216 30.84 -13.44 -6.97
C GLU A 216 30.98 -14.05 -5.57
N GLY A 217 29.86 -14.41 -4.93
CA GLY A 217 29.79 -15.20 -3.70
C GLY A 217 29.70 -14.37 -2.43
N GLY A 218 29.06 -13.20 -2.49
CA GLY A 218 28.78 -12.41 -1.30
C GLY A 218 27.92 -13.20 -0.31
N GLU A 219 28.20 -13.08 0.99
CA GLU A 219 27.39 -13.74 2.04
C GLU A 219 26.14 -12.94 2.43
N ARG A 220 26.02 -11.72 1.91
CA ARG A 220 24.95 -10.79 2.22
C ARG A 220 24.24 -10.32 0.96
N LEU A 221 22.93 -10.15 1.08
CA LEU A 221 22.05 -9.59 0.07
C LEU A 221 21.55 -8.22 0.54
N ALA A 222 21.23 -7.34 -0.41
CA ALA A 222 20.50 -6.12 -0.10
C ALA A 222 19.67 -5.65 -1.29
N CYS A 223 18.62 -4.88 -1.00
CA CYS A 223 18.07 -3.98 -2.00
C CYS A 223 19.03 -2.78 -2.13
N ILE A 224 19.87 -2.78 -3.16
CA ILE A 224 20.99 -1.83 -3.30
C ILE A 224 20.54 -0.36 -3.25
N PRO A 225 19.43 0.07 -3.89
CA PRO A 225 18.94 1.43 -3.73
C PRO A 225 18.68 1.82 -2.27
N TRP A 226 17.99 0.97 -1.50
CA TRP A 226 17.69 1.22 -0.10
C TRP A 226 18.96 1.22 0.75
N HIS A 227 19.81 0.20 0.56
CA HIS A 227 21.12 0.05 1.21
C HIS A 227 21.99 1.30 1.05
N THR A 228 22.02 1.85 -0.16
CA THR A 228 22.92 2.94 -0.54
C THR A 228 22.39 4.31 -0.14
N PHE A 229 21.09 4.55 -0.31
CA PHE A 229 20.51 5.90 -0.27
C PHE A 229 19.59 6.18 0.91
N GLN A 230 19.12 5.15 1.62
CA GLN A 230 18.21 5.31 2.75
C GLN A 230 18.81 4.79 4.04
N GLN A 231 18.90 3.48 4.18
CA GLN A 231 19.40 2.79 5.37
C GLN A 231 20.22 1.59 4.91
N ALA A 232 21.34 1.33 5.58
CA ALA A 232 22.27 0.26 5.23
C ALA A 232 21.75 -1.15 5.59
N PHE A 233 20.48 -1.44 5.24
CA PHE A 233 19.87 -2.75 5.39
C PHE A 233 20.57 -3.76 4.50
N SER A 234 20.84 -4.92 5.07
CA SER A 234 21.36 -6.08 4.37
C SER A 234 21.01 -7.31 5.15
N TYR A 235 20.98 -8.44 4.47
CA TYR A 235 20.43 -9.68 4.97
C TYR A 235 21.42 -10.82 4.74
N PRO A 236 21.50 -11.83 5.63
CA PRO A 236 22.25 -13.05 5.34
C PRO A 236 21.66 -13.72 4.09
N LYS A 237 22.51 -14.08 3.11
CA LYS A 237 22.07 -14.75 1.89
C LYS A 237 21.29 -16.04 2.16
N GLN A 238 21.72 -16.79 3.19
CA GLN A 238 21.09 -18.03 3.64
C GLN A 238 19.63 -17.85 4.06
N ALA A 239 19.22 -16.66 4.51
CA ALA A 239 17.83 -16.42 4.91
C ALA A 239 16.84 -16.61 3.75
N PHE A 240 17.32 -16.44 2.51
CA PHE A 240 16.55 -16.54 1.27
C PHE A 240 16.86 -17.82 0.47
N GLU A 241 17.52 -18.82 1.06
CA GLU A 241 17.75 -20.10 0.37
C GLU A 241 16.46 -20.93 0.25
N LYS A 242 15.54 -20.78 1.19
CA LYS A 242 14.25 -21.47 1.21
C LYS A 242 13.16 -20.52 1.66
N ALA A 243 11.94 -20.85 1.25
CA ALA A 243 10.73 -20.20 1.72
C ALA A 243 10.03 -21.03 2.80
N LYS A 244 9.53 -20.35 3.83
CA LYS A 244 8.55 -20.88 4.77
C LYS A 244 7.17 -20.32 4.42
N GLN A 245 6.13 -21.14 4.52
CA GLN A 245 4.76 -20.67 4.31
C GLN A 245 4.16 -20.17 5.63
N LEU A 246 3.64 -18.95 5.63
CA LEU A 246 2.87 -18.38 6.75
C LEU A 246 1.45 -18.04 6.30
N PHE A 247 0.51 -18.08 7.24
CA PHE A 247 -0.83 -17.55 7.00
C PHE A 247 -0.82 -16.03 7.14
N PHE A 248 -1.38 -15.36 6.14
CA PHE A 248 -1.61 -13.93 6.15
C PHE A 248 -3.01 -13.66 5.62
N CYS A 249 -3.86 -13.10 6.48
CA CYS A 249 -5.29 -13.01 6.28
C CYS A 249 -5.92 -14.38 5.97
N ASN A 250 -6.32 -14.62 4.72
CA ASN A 250 -6.95 -15.85 4.25
C ASN A 250 -6.12 -16.56 3.16
N MET A 251 -4.84 -16.21 3.01
CA MET A 251 -3.93 -16.84 2.07
C MET A 251 -2.64 -17.31 2.75
N GLN A 252 -1.91 -18.21 2.08
CA GLN A 252 -0.54 -18.56 2.46
C GLN A 252 0.42 -17.74 1.63
N ILE A 253 1.41 -17.16 2.29
CA ILE A 253 2.47 -16.36 1.67
C ILE A 253 3.83 -17.02 1.93
N PRO A 254 4.72 -17.09 0.93
CA PRO A 254 6.11 -17.48 1.13
C PRO A 254 6.85 -16.34 1.82
N VAL A 255 7.59 -16.67 2.88
CA VAL A 255 8.47 -15.74 3.60
C VAL A 255 9.87 -16.36 3.69
N PRO A 256 10.92 -15.57 3.94
CA PRO A 256 12.27 -16.12 4.14
C PRO A 256 12.27 -17.18 5.25
N GLU A 257 13.01 -18.29 5.08
CA GLU A 257 13.09 -19.35 6.10
C GLU A 257 13.58 -18.79 7.43
N ASP A 258 14.62 -17.95 7.38
CA ASP A 258 15.11 -17.16 8.51
C ASP A 258 14.53 -15.73 8.49
N TYR A 259 13.20 -15.64 8.60
CA TYR A 259 12.50 -14.36 8.72
C TYR A 259 12.93 -13.54 9.96
N ASP A 260 13.50 -14.17 10.99
CA ASP A 260 13.96 -13.47 12.20
C ASP A 260 15.17 -12.58 11.86
N ALA A 261 16.14 -13.09 11.09
CA ALA A 261 17.26 -12.29 10.61
C ALA A 261 16.82 -11.11 9.74
N VAL A 262 15.81 -11.31 8.88
CA VAL A 262 15.27 -10.26 8.01
C VAL A 262 14.58 -9.17 8.83
N LEU A 263 13.67 -9.54 9.73
CA LEU A 263 12.93 -8.58 10.56
C LEU A 263 13.83 -7.83 11.55
N ARG A 264 14.88 -8.47 12.06
CA ARG A 264 15.89 -7.78 12.89
C ARG A 264 16.69 -6.77 12.09
N ALA A 265 17.00 -7.06 10.82
CA ALA A 265 17.69 -6.12 9.96
C ALA A 265 16.83 -4.88 9.68
N GLU A 266 15.52 -5.05 9.48
CA GLU A 266 14.59 -3.96 9.14
C GLU A 266 14.10 -3.15 10.35
N TYR A 267 13.76 -3.83 11.44
CA TYR A 267 13.06 -3.22 12.58
C TYR A 267 13.84 -3.30 13.90
N GLY A 268 14.98 -4.01 13.95
CA GLY A 268 15.71 -4.26 15.19
C GLY A 268 14.92 -5.17 16.14
N ASP A 269 14.48 -4.64 17.28
CA ASP A 269 13.59 -5.37 18.20
C ASP A 269 12.13 -5.33 17.70
N TYR A 270 11.84 -6.13 16.68
CA TYR A 270 10.53 -6.20 16.04
C TYR A 270 9.43 -6.80 16.92
N HIS A 271 9.73 -7.34 18.11
CA HIS A 271 8.68 -7.76 19.04
C HIS A 271 8.00 -6.56 19.71
N ARG A 272 8.69 -5.42 19.78
CA ARG A 272 8.10 -4.17 20.27
C ARG A 272 7.17 -3.57 19.21
N ARG A 273 5.90 -3.41 19.55
CA ARG A 273 4.95 -2.67 18.70
C ARG A 273 5.30 -1.17 18.74
N VAL A 274 5.68 -0.62 17.59
CA VAL A 274 5.99 0.80 17.41
C VAL A 274 5.06 1.35 16.34
N LYS A 275 4.30 2.40 16.68
CA LYS A 275 3.53 3.19 15.73
C LYS A 275 4.49 4.16 15.03
N ALA A 276 5.19 3.68 14.02
CA ALA A 276 6.00 4.50 13.13
C ALA A 276 5.31 4.53 11.76
N GLY A 277 5.38 5.66 11.07
CA GLY A 277 4.93 5.74 9.67
C GLY A 277 5.89 4.98 8.74
N GLY A 278 5.40 4.64 7.55
CA GLY A 278 6.23 4.14 6.46
C GLY A 278 7.02 5.25 5.75
N ALA A 279 7.73 4.90 4.67
CA ALA A 279 8.34 5.88 3.78
C ALA A 279 7.30 6.66 2.93
N HIS A 280 6.01 6.30 3.07
CA HIS A 280 4.87 6.76 2.31
C HIS A 280 3.97 7.67 3.16
N ASN A 281 3.28 8.59 2.50
CA ASN A 281 2.28 9.44 3.13
C ASN A 281 0.99 8.63 3.37
N TYR A 282 0.90 7.91 4.50
CA TYR A 282 -0.27 7.11 4.83
C TYR A 282 -1.57 7.93 4.84
N PRO A 283 -2.68 7.47 4.25
CA PRO A 283 -2.75 6.36 3.30
C PRO A 283 -2.21 6.71 1.91
N CYS A 284 -1.53 5.76 1.28
CA CYS A 284 -0.83 5.85 0.00
C CYS A 284 -1.71 6.38 -1.14
N PHE A 285 -3.02 6.07 -1.10
CA PHE A 285 -3.98 6.47 -2.13
C PHE A 285 -4.46 7.92 -2.04
N ARG A 286 -4.17 8.65 -0.95
CA ARG A 286 -4.58 10.07 -0.81
C ARG A 286 -4.09 10.95 -1.94
N ARG A 287 -2.94 10.60 -2.56
CA ARG A 287 -2.41 11.30 -3.75
C ARG A 287 -3.37 11.28 -4.94
N PHE A 288 -4.34 10.36 -4.97
CA PHE A 288 -5.31 10.21 -6.05
C PHE A 288 -6.67 10.85 -5.74
N ASP A 289 -6.86 11.48 -4.58
CA ASP A 289 -8.15 12.07 -4.19
C ASP A 289 -8.62 13.14 -5.18
N THR A 290 -7.71 13.99 -5.65
CA THR A 290 -8.02 15.00 -6.69
C THR A 290 -8.51 14.36 -7.98
N LEU A 291 -7.89 13.24 -8.40
CA LEU A 291 -8.28 12.51 -9.60
C LEU A 291 -9.68 11.90 -9.44
N LEU A 292 -9.96 11.30 -8.28
CA LEU A 292 -11.26 10.73 -7.97
C LEU A 292 -12.35 11.82 -7.90
N ARG A 293 -12.07 12.94 -7.24
CA ARG A 293 -12.99 14.10 -7.17
C ARG A 293 -13.30 14.67 -8.55
N ASN A 294 -12.28 14.79 -9.42
CA ASN A 294 -12.48 15.24 -10.79
C ASN A 294 -13.33 14.26 -11.62
N PHE A 295 -13.16 12.96 -11.39
CA PHE A 295 -13.97 11.92 -12.03
C PHE A 295 -15.42 11.93 -11.54
N ALA A 296 -15.62 12.03 -10.23
CA ALA A 296 -16.94 12.01 -9.60
C ALA A 296 -17.73 13.32 -9.74
N LYS A 297 -17.05 14.46 -9.91
CA LYS A 297 -17.64 15.81 -9.89
C LYS A 297 -18.57 16.00 -8.67
N ASP A 298 -19.71 16.66 -8.85
CA ASP A 298 -20.73 16.91 -7.82
C ASP A 298 -21.57 15.68 -7.45
N ARG A 299 -21.33 14.51 -8.08
CA ARG A 299 -22.17 13.33 -7.89
C ARG A 299 -21.81 12.52 -6.65
N TRP A 300 -20.64 12.75 -6.06
CA TRP A 300 -20.15 11.93 -4.95
C TRP A 300 -19.02 12.60 -4.17
N MET A 301 -19.24 12.83 -2.87
CA MET A 301 -18.16 13.08 -1.91
C MET A 301 -18.07 11.86 -0.98
N PRO A 302 -16.98 11.06 -1.04
CA PRO A 302 -16.85 9.82 -0.26
C PRO A 302 -16.54 10.06 1.22
N GLU A 303 -16.48 11.32 1.66
CA GLU A 303 -16.20 11.68 3.04
C GLU A 303 -17.53 11.97 3.75
N TYR A 304 -18.02 10.99 4.50
CA TYR A 304 -19.05 11.25 5.49
C TYR A 304 -18.40 11.99 6.66
N PHE A 305 -18.75 13.26 6.81
CA PHE A 305 -18.33 14.05 7.96
C PHE A 305 -19.41 13.91 9.03
N PHE A 306 -19.03 13.34 10.18
CA PHE A 306 -19.88 13.39 11.36
C PHE A 306 -20.12 14.87 11.73
N SER A 307 -21.38 15.26 11.76
CA SER A 307 -21.81 16.47 12.45
C SER A 307 -22.21 16.12 13.88
N GLU A 308 -22.14 17.09 14.79
CA GLU A 308 -22.72 16.91 16.13
C GLU A 308 -24.23 16.62 16.08
N GLU A 309 -24.89 17.00 14.99
CA GLU A 309 -26.31 16.74 14.76
C GLU A 309 -26.57 15.24 14.49
N ASP A 310 -25.67 14.54 13.81
CA ASP A 310 -25.78 13.09 13.57
C ASP A 310 -25.69 12.26 14.85
N LEU A 311 -25.07 12.82 15.91
CA LEU A 311 -25.04 12.22 17.24
C LEU A 311 -26.36 12.41 18.00
N ARG A 312 -27.21 13.36 17.57
CA ARG A 312 -28.51 13.60 18.17
C ARG A 312 -29.50 12.61 17.59
N ARG A 313 -29.71 11.51 18.32
CA ARG A 313 -30.83 10.62 18.00
C ARG A 313 -32.14 11.40 18.16
N PRO A 314 -32.99 11.49 17.12
CA PRO A 314 -34.32 12.03 17.30
C PRO A 314 -35.01 11.24 18.41
N GLN A 315 -35.79 11.94 19.25
CA GLN A 315 -36.53 11.27 20.32
C GLN A 315 -37.55 10.33 19.68
N ILE A 316 -37.22 9.04 19.65
CA ILE A 316 -38.16 8.01 19.23
C ILE A 316 -39.04 7.72 20.44
N GLN A 317 -40.32 8.05 20.34
CA GLN A 317 -41.29 7.73 21.38
C GLN A 317 -41.29 6.22 21.58
N ASN A 318 -40.84 5.79 22.76
CA ASN A 318 -40.88 4.38 23.10
C ASN A 318 -42.32 4.00 23.50
N PHE A 319 -42.59 2.70 23.66
CA PHE A 319 -43.93 2.21 24.02
C PHE A 319 -44.47 2.84 25.31
N ARG A 320 -43.59 3.10 26.30
CA ARG A 320 -43.98 3.76 27.55
C ARG A 320 -44.41 5.21 27.30
N ASP A 321 -43.70 5.95 26.47
CA ASP A 321 -44.05 7.34 26.12
C ASP A 321 -45.42 7.38 25.42
N LEU A 322 -45.65 6.49 24.46
CA LEU A 322 -46.94 6.36 23.77
C LEU A 322 -48.07 5.97 24.72
N ALA A 323 -47.82 5.04 25.65
CA ALA A 323 -48.78 4.64 26.65
C ALA A 323 -49.14 5.79 27.60
N MET A 324 -48.14 6.55 28.06
CA MET A 324 -48.35 7.72 28.92
C MET A 324 -49.14 8.82 28.21
N LEU A 325 -48.79 9.15 26.96
CA LEU A 325 -49.53 10.11 26.15
C LEU A 325 -50.99 9.68 25.93
N THR A 326 -51.21 8.38 25.74
CA THR A 326 -52.56 7.83 25.61
C THR A 326 -53.35 8.00 26.91
N VAL A 327 -52.74 7.68 28.07
CA VAL A 327 -53.37 7.87 29.38
C VAL A 327 -53.68 9.35 29.65
N GLU A 328 -52.76 10.25 29.35
CA GLU A 328 -52.96 11.70 29.49
C GLU A 328 -54.10 12.19 28.59
N ALA A 329 -54.17 11.72 27.34
CA ALA A 329 -55.25 12.06 26.43
C ALA A 329 -56.62 11.54 26.93
N PHE A 330 -56.67 10.32 27.46
CA PHE A 330 -57.89 9.78 28.09
C PHE A 330 -58.31 10.60 29.31
N TYR A 331 -57.37 10.93 30.19
CA TYR A 331 -57.66 11.72 31.39
C TYR A 331 -58.15 13.13 31.04
N SER A 332 -57.52 13.78 30.05
CA SER A 332 -57.95 15.08 29.55
C SER A 332 -59.35 15.01 28.93
N ALA A 333 -59.61 14.02 28.07
CA ALA A 333 -60.94 13.83 27.48
C ALA A 333 -62.02 13.52 28.52
N GLN A 334 -61.69 12.74 29.55
CA GLN A 334 -62.60 12.44 30.66
C GLN A 334 -62.89 13.70 31.48
N THR A 335 -61.87 14.49 31.79
CA THR A 335 -62.03 15.75 32.55
C THR A 335 -62.92 16.72 31.79
N GLU A 336 -62.66 16.93 30.49
CA GLU A 336 -63.51 17.76 29.62
C GLU A 336 -64.97 17.29 29.59
N LEU A 337 -65.19 15.97 29.56
CA LEU A 337 -66.53 15.39 29.57
C LEU A 337 -67.24 15.64 30.90
N MET A 338 -66.54 15.46 32.03
CA MET A 338 -67.12 15.68 33.36
C MET A 338 -67.45 17.16 33.58
N ASP A 339 -66.56 18.07 33.18
CA ASP A 339 -66.82 19.52 33.21
C ASP A 339 -68.05 19.89 32.37
N ALA A 340 -68.20 19.32 31.18
CA ALA A 340 -69.37 19.56 30.32
C ALA A 340 -70.66 19.02 30.94
N ILE A 341 -70.62 17.87 31.63
CA ILE A 341 -71.76 17.29 32.35
C ILE A 341 -72.16 18.19 33.54
N GLU A 342 -71.20 18.63 34.36
CA GLU A 342 -71.44 19.49 35.52
C GLU A 342 -72.06 20.83 35.11
N ASN A 343 -71.59 21.40 34.00
CA ASN A 343 -72.11 22.65 33.45
C ASN A 343 -73.35 22.48 32.56
N ARG A 344 -73.88 21.25 32.41
CA ARG A 344 -75.05 20.90 31.58
C ARG A 344 -74.90 21.27 30.09
N GLU A 345 -73.68 21.28 29.58
CA GLU A 345 -73.33 21.54 28.18
C GLU A 345 -73.47 20.27 27.32
N PHE A 346 -74.64 19.61 27.36
CA PHE A 346 -74.85 18.30 26.73
C PHE A 346 -74.49 18.19 25.22
N PRO A 347 -74.65 19.23 24.38
CA PRO A 347 -74.16 19.18 23.00
C PRO A 347 -72.65 18.96 22.89
N ARG A 348 -71.86 19.45 23.85
CA ARG A 348 -70.39 19.30 23.90
C ARG A 348 -69.96 17.90 24.34
N CYS A 349 -70.80 17.20 25.11
CA CYS A 349 -70.58 15.80 25.48
C CYS A 349 -70.74 14.82 24.30
N LEU A 350 -71.46 15.24 23.26
CA LEU A 350 -71.76 14.43 22.07
C LEU A 350 -70.87 14.79 20.87
N SER A 351 -70.00 15.78 21.00
CA SER A 351 -69.07 16.20 19.95
C SER A 351 -67.67 15.62 20.18
N LYS A 352 -67.47 14.34 19.85
CA LYS A 352 -66.17 13.80 19.43
C LYS A 352 -66.42 12.75 18.35
#